data_AF-A0A5N5KQX5-F1
#
_entry.id   AF-A0A5N5KQX5-F1
#
_cell.length_a   1.000
_cell.length_b   1.000
_cell.length_c   1.000
_cell.angle_alpha   90.00
_cell.angle_beta   90.00
_cell.angle_gamma   90.00
#
_symmetry.space_group_name_H-M   'P 1'
#
loop_
_entity.id
_entity.type
_entity.pdbx_description
1 polymer ?
#
loop_
_entity_poly.entity_id
_entity_poly.type
_entity_poly.pdbx_seq_one_letter_code
_entity_poly.pdbx_strand_id
1 'polypeptide(L)'
;MSQTLHFPPSSRGPLEPYLPPTTTTTTTTTSSSASLPHLTLTFATSLDSAISLSPGTQTVLSGPESKAMTHYLRSRHAAILVGAGTAVADDPGLNCRVEGCDGLESQPRPVVLDPRGRWEVTEQSKVIELARRGRGLGPYVLVGEGTEVGEERRRVVEGGGGSMWA
;
A
#
# COMPACT_ATOMS: atom_id res chain seq x y z
N MET A 1 10.05 -12.56 12.64
CA MET A 1 10.67 -11.66 11.62
C MET A 1 10.03 -11.94 10.27
N SER A 2 9.49 -10.94 9.58
CA SER A 2 8.86 -11.14 8.27
C SER A 2 9.93 -11.43 7.20
N GLN A 3 9.86 -12.62 6.59
CA GLN A 3 10.76 -13.15 5.55
C GLN A 3 10.85 -12.24 4.31
N THR A 4 12.07 -12.06 3.78
CA THR A 4 12.33 -11.44 2.48
C THR A 4 11.79 -12.34 1.36
N LEU A 5 11.22 -11.76 0.31
CA LEU A 5 10.62 -12.50 -0.80
C LEU A 5 11.49 -12.39 -2.06
N HIS A 6 11.70 -13.52 -2.72
CA HIS A 6 12.32 -13.57 -4.04
C HIS A 6 11.24 -13.55 -5.12
N PHE A 7 11.33 -12.61 -6.07
CA PHE A 7 10.50 -12.61 -7.29
C PHE A 7 11.39 -12.82 -8.52
N PRO A 8 11.33 -14.00 -9.17
CA PRO A 8 12.33 -14.42 -10.15
C PRO A 8 12.29 -13.55 -11.42
N PRO A 9 13.43 -13.25 -12.04
CA PRO A 9 13.48 -12.44 -13.26
C PRO A 9 12.61 -12.98 -14.41
N SER A 10 12.50 -14.30 -14.56
CA SER A 10 11.66 -14.95 -15.57
C SER A 10 10.17 -14.62 -15.43
N SER A 11 9.69 -14.31 -14.22
CA SER A 11 8.30 -13.93 -13.96
C SER A 11 8.02 -12.43 -14.16
N ARG A 12 9.03 -11.60 -14.44
CA ARG A 12 8.86 -10.14 -14.60
C ARG A 12 8.38 -9.74 -15.99
N GLY A 13 8.84 -10.44 -17.02
CA GLY A 13 8.55 -10.12 -18.44
C GLY A 13 7.06 -9.90 -18.74
N PRO A 14 6.15 -10.77 -18.27
CA PRO A 14 4.71 -10.58 -18.48
C PRO A 14 4.11 -9.33 -17.82
N LEU A 15 4.74 -8.80 -16.77
CA LEU A 15 4.24 -7.63 -16.04
C LEU A 15 4.75 -6.30 -16.60
N GLU A 16 5.94 -6.30 -17.23
CA GLU A 16 6.66 -5.09 -17.64
C GLU A 16 5.81 -4.11 -18.48
N PRO A 17 4.97 -4.55 -19.44
CA PRO A 17 4.13 -3.64 -20.21
C PRO A 17 3.07 -2.89 -19.39
N TYR A 18 2.76 -3.36 -18.18
CA TYR A 18 1.72 -2.81 -17.30
C TYR A 18 2.28 -1.99 -16.13
N LEU A 19 3.60 -2.00 -15.95
CA LEU A 19 4.25 -1.25 -14.88
C LEU A 19 4.29 0.25 -15.19
N PRO A 20 4.41 1.11 -14.16
CA PRO A 20 4.64 2.53 -14.37
C PRO A 20 5.88 2.75 -15.26
N PRO A 21 5.81 3.69 -16.21
CA PRO A 21 6.95 4.00 -17.07
C PRO A 21 8.13 4.50 -16.23
N THR A 22 9.31 3.93 -16.44
CA THR A 22 10.53 4.35 -15.75
C THR A 22 10.92 5.72 -16.31
N THR A 23 10.65 6.79 -15.55
CA THR A 23 10.84 8.17 -16.00
C THR A 23 12.34 8.51 -16.02
N THR A 24 13.06 8.06 -17.04
CA THR A 24 14.50 8.36 -17.21
C THR A 24 14.74 9.65 -17.99
N THR A 25 13.71 10.33 -18.49
CA THR A 25 13.93 11.54 -19.30
C THR A 25 13.91 12.80 -18.44
N THR A 26 15.11 13.24 -18.05
CA THR A 26 15.38 14.62 -17.63
C THR A 26 15.13 15.57 -18.82
N THR A 27 13.88 15.93 -19.06
CA THR A 27 13.56 17.12 -19.85
C THR A 27 12.61 17.97 -19.03
N THR A 28 13.14 19.08 -18.52
CA THR A 28 12.41 20.18 -17.91
C THR A 28 11.48 20.78 -18.97
N THR A 29 10.28 20.23 -19.12
CA THR A 29 9.20 20.87 -19.87
C THR A 29 8.05 21.11 -18.92
N THR A 30 7.90 22.36 -18.54
CA THR A 30 6.79 22.93 -17.77
C THR A 30 5.50 22.79 -18.60
N SER A 31 4.87 21.62 -18.59
CA SER A 31 3.48 21.47 -19.06
C SER A 31 2.57 21.24 -17.86
N SER A 32 1.92 22.31 -17.40
CA SER A 32 0.98 22.36 -16.29
C SER A 32 -0.39 21.76 -16.62
N SER A 33 -0.43 20.59 -17.24
CA SER A 33 -1.58 19.69 -17.15
C SER A 33 -1.17 18.59 -16.19
N ALA A 34 -1.74 18.55 -14.98
CA ALA A 34 -1.43 17.50 -14.02
C ALA A 34 -1.80 16.15 -14.66
N SER A 35 -0.80 15.42 -15.17
CA SER A 35 -1.00 14.05 -15.63
C SER A 35 -1.42 13.22 -14.43
N LEU A 36 -2.56 12.53 -14.52
CA LEU A 36 -3.00 11.60 -13.49
C LEU A 36 -1.90 10.54 -13.26
N PRO A 37 -1.74 10.04 -12.02
CA PRO A 37 -0.77 8.99 -11.73
C PRO A 37 -1.10 7.71 -12.50
N HIS A 38 -0.08 6.91 -12.83
CA HIS A 38 -0.28 5.55 -13.33
C HIS A 38 -0.92 4.69 -12.24
N LEU A 39 -2.00 4.00 -12.56
CA LEU A 39 -2.75 3.16 -11.62
C LEU A 39 -2.74 1.70 -12.08
N THR A 40 -2.25 0.81 -11.21
CA THR A 40 -2.41 -0.63 -11.35
C THR A 40 -3.41 -1.13 -10.34
N LEU A 41 -4.56 -1.63 -10.80
CA LEU A 41 -5.49 -2.38 -9.97
C LEU A 41 -5.01 -3.84 -9.89
N THR A 42 -4.85 -4.36 -8.67
CA THR A 42 -4.45 -5.74 -8.44
C THR A 42 -5.31 -6.36 -7.33
N PHE A 43 -5.67 -7.62 -7.50
CA PHE A 43 -6.48 -8.38 -6.56
C PHE A 43 -6.23 -9.88 -6.76
N ALA A 44 -6.63 -10.68 -5.77
CA ALA A 44 -6.66 -12.14 -5.85
C ALA A 44 -8.08 -12.61 -5.59
N THR A 45 -8.52 -13.65 -6.30
CA THR A 45 -9.84 -14.27 -6.12
C THR A 45 -9.69 -15.76 -5.92
N SER A 46 -10.67 -16.37 -5.27
CA SER A 46 -10.95 -17.80 -5.38
C SER A 46 -11.46 -18.15 -6.79
N LEU A 47 -11.63 -19.45 -7.06
CA LEU A 47 -12.09 -19.95 -8.36
C LEU A 47 -13.52 -19.51 -8.68
N ASP A 48 -14.37 -19.34 -7.67
CA ASP A 48 -15.73 -18.81 -7.75
C ASP A 48 -15.78 -17.27 -7.74
N SER A 49 -14.65 -16.60 -7.98
CA SER A 49 -14.52 -15.13 -8.07
C SER A 49 -14.79 -14.37 -6.76
N ALA A 50 -14.67 -15.01 -5.61
CA ALA A 50 -14.77 -14.33 -4.31
C ALA A 50 -13.43 -13.75 -3.84
N ILE A 51 -13.47 -12.58 -3.19
CA ILE A 51 -12.30 -11.89 -2.61
C ILE A 51 -12.19 -12.06 -1.09
N SER A 52 -13.19 -12.67 -0.47
CA SER A 52 -13.27 -12.94 0.97
C SER A 52 -14.32 -14.02 1.24
N LEU A 53 -14.16 -14.80 2.32
CA LEU A 53 -15.19 -15.76 2.76
C LEU A 53 -16.50 -15.07 3.19
N SER A 54 -16.40 -13.89 3.78
CA SER A 54 -17.53 -13.05 4.17
C SER A 54 -17.08 -11.60 4.37
N PRO A 55 -17.99 -10.61 4.35
CA PRO A 55 -17.64 -9.21 4.54
C PRO A 55 -16.85 -8.98 5.84
N GLY A 56 -15.68 -8.37 5.73
CA GLY A 56 -14.81 -8.05 6.87
C GLY A 56 -13.95 -9.20 7.39
N THR A 57 -13.96 -10.38 6.72
CA THR A 57 -13.15 -11.53 7.11
C THR A 57 -11.85 -11.60 6.32
N GLN A 58 -10.72 -11.55 7.03
CA GLN A 58 -9.41 -11.82 6.45
C GLN A 58 -9.38 -13.22 5.84
N THR A 59 -9.09 -13.30 4.54
CA THR A 59 -9.07 -14.56 3.79
C THR A 59 -7.75 -14.70 3.04
N VAL A 60 -7.05 -15.81 3.26
CA VAL A 60 -5.81 -16.12 2.54
C VAL A 60 -6.15 -16.75 1.20
N LEU A 61 -6.17 -15.94 0.14
CA LEU A 61 -6.42 -16.39 -1.23
C LEU A 61 -5.12 -16.68 -2.01
N SER A 62 -4.05 -15.95 -1.71
CA SER A 62 -2.81 -15.99 -2.48
C SER A 62 -1.81 -17.02 -1.96
N GLY A 63 -1.18 -17.75 -2.89
CA GLY A 63 -0.01 -18.57 -2.61
C GLY A 63 1.30 -17.75 -2.51
N PRO A 64 2.43 -18.40 -2.20
CA PRO A 64 3.74 -17.74 -2.06
C PRO A 64 4.18 -16.95 -3.30
N GLU A 65 3.95 -17.49 -4.50
CA GLU A 65 4.35 -16.86 -5.77
C GLU A 65 3.55 -15.59 -6.04
N SER A 66 2.23 -15.64 -5.87
CA SER A 66 1.35 -14.47 -5.98
C SER A 66 1.70 -13.40 -4.93
N LYS A 67 2.10 -13.82 -3.72
CA LYS A 67 2.57 -12.89 -2.68
C LYS A 67 3.86 -12.20 -3.10
N ALA A 68 4.82 -12.93 -3.68
CA ALA A 68 6.05 -12.35 -4.22
C ALA A 68 5.77 -11.36 -5.36
N MET A 69 4.84 -11.71 -6.27
CA MET A 69 4.38 -10.83 -7.34
C MET A 69 3.78 -9.52 -6.79
N THR A 70 2.89 -9.59 -5.80
CA THR A 70 2.30 -8.39 -5.17
C THR A 70 3.36 -7.50 -4.53
N HIS A 71 4.38 -8.08 -3.89
CA HIS A 71 5.50 -7.31 -3.36
C HIS A 71 6.41 -6.74 -4.46
N TYR A 72 6.59 -7.44 -5.58
CA TYR A 72 7.26 -6.87 -6.76
C TYR A 72 6.48 -5.67 -7.32
N LEU A 73 5.15 -5.76 -7.48
CA LEU A 73 4.34 -4.61 -7.89
C LEU A 73 4.50 -3.42 -6.93
N ARG A 74 4.51 -3.66 -5.62
CA ARG A 74 4.78 -2.62 -4.60
C ARG A 74 6.12 -1.94 -4.80
N SER A 75 7.17 -2.67 -5.18
CA SER A 75 8.50 -2.09 -5.44
C SER A 75 8.54 -1.16 -6.65
N ARG A 76 7.55 -1.26 -7.55
CA ARG A 76 7.48 -0.49 -8.80
C ARG A 76 6.52 0.70 -8.71
N HIS A 77 5.89 0.92 -7.55
CA HIS A 77 4.92 1.99 -7.33
C HIS A 77 5.34 2.89 -6.17
N ALA A 78 5.11 4.19 -6.30
CA ALA A 78 5.36 5.15 -5.22
C ALA A 78 4.36 5.04 -4.06
N ALA A 79 3.19 4.43 -4.29
CA ALA A 79 2.14 4.29 -3.30
C ALA A 79 1.36 2.99 -3.47
N ILE A 80 0.73 2.54 -2.39
CA ILE A 80 -0.23 1.43 -2.37
C ILE A 80 -1.51 1.89 -1.67
N LEU A 81 -2.65 1.67 -2.32
CA LEU A 81 -3.93 2.15 -1.83
C LEU A 81 -4.84 0.99 -1.40
N VAL A 82 -5.50 1.14 -0.25
CA VAL A 82 -6.58 0.26 0.21
C VAL A 82 -7.75 1.08 0.74
N GLY A 83 -8.94 0.48 0.79
CA GLY A 83 -10.08 1.06 1.49
C GLY A 83 -10.05 0.72 2.99
N ALA A 84 -10.76 1.52 3.80
CA ALA A 84 -10.88 1.29 5.25
C ALA A 84 -11.41 -0.10 5.62
N GLY A 85 -12.24 -0.71 4.78
CA GLY A 85 -12.73 -2.08 5.01
C GLY A 85 -11.57 -3.08 5.11
N THR A 86 -10.60 -2.99 4.22
CA THR A 86 -9.38 -3.80 4.23
C THR A 86 -8.48 -3.42 5.41
N ALA A 87 -8.30 -2.13 5.67
CA ALA A 87 -7.45 -1.68 6.78
C ALA A 87 -7.95 -2.19 8.14
N VAL A 88 -9.27 -2.16 8.35
CA VAL A 88 -9.93 -2.67 9.57
C VAL A 88 -9.91 -4.19 9.64
N ALA A 89 -10.21 -4.89 8.54
CA ALA A 89 -10.34 -6.35 8.55
C ALA A 89 -8.98 -7.07 8.63
N ASP A 90 -7.96 -6.55 7.92
CA ASP A 90 -6.70 -7.27 7.71
C ASP A 90 -5.54 -6.76 8.56
N ASP A 91 -5.63 -5.52 9.08
CA ASP A 91 -4.53 -4.79 9.71
C ASP A 91 -3.20 -4.99 8.92
N PRO A 92 -3.14 -4.52 7.66
CA PRO A 92 -2.03 -4.84 6.77
C PRO A 92 -0.81 -3.97 7.06
N GLY A 93 0.38 -4.52 6.81
CA GLY A 93 1.63 -3.74 6.91
C GLY A 93 1.92 -2.83 5.70
N LEU A 94 1.31 -3.13 4.54
CA LEU A 94 1.40 -2.37 3.28
C LEU A 94 2.82 -2.07 2.73
N ASN A 95 3.87 -2.60 3.34
CA ASN A 95 5.24 -2.42 2.90
C ASN A 95 5.66 -3.36 1.75
N CYS A 96 6.76 -3.04 1.09
CA CYS A 96 7.47 -3.91 0.16
C CYS A 96 8.48 -4.80 0.91
N ARG A 97 8.63 -6.06 0.47
CA ARG A 97 9.51 -7.06 1.09
C ARG A 97 10.27 -7.89 0.06
N VAL A 98 10.26 -7.47 -1.20
CA VAL A 98 11.05 -8.13 -2.23
C VAL A 98 12.53 -7.80 -2.02
N GLU A 99 13.42 -8.70 -2.39
CA GLU A 99 14.87 -8.48 -2.36
C GLU A 99 15.25 -7.14 -3.02
N GLY A 100 16.14 -6.37 -2.39
CA GLY A 100 16.56 -5.05 -2.86
C GLY A 100 15.65 -3.89 -2.46
N CYS A 101 14.54 -4.14 -1.74
CA CYS A 101 13.67 -3.11 -1.16
C CYS A 101 13.92 -2.92 0.35
N ASP A 102 15.19 -2.79 0.74
CA ASP A 102 15.59 -2.69 2.15
C ASP A 102 15.57 -1.24 2.69
N GLY A 103 15.73 -0.24 1.81
CA GLY A 103 15.67 1.18 2.14
C GLY A 103 14.25 1.75 2.14
N LEU A 104 14.04 2.85 2.87
CA LEU A 104 12.75 3.56 2.92
C LEU A 104 12.40 4.21 1.57
N GLU A 105 13.39 4.58 0.75
CA GLU A 105 13.15 5.11 -0.60
C GLU A 105 12.50 4.10 -1.55
N SER A 106 12.67 2.80 -1.29
CA SER A 106 12.09 1.72 -2.08
C SER A 106 10.72 1.24 -1.56
N GLN A 107 10.21 1.88 -0.51
CA GLN A 107 8.93 1.52 0.10
C GLN A 107 7.79 2.35 -0.51
N PRO A 108 6.67 1.72 -0.91
CA PRO A 108 5.51 2.48 -1.33
C PRO A 108 4.88 3.19 -0.13
N ARG A 109 4.38 4.40 -0.34
CA ARG A 109 3.54 5.11 0.63
C ARG A 109 2.19 4.38 0.79
N PRO A 110 1.81 3.91 1.99
CA PRO A 110 0.47 3.42 2.21
C PRO A 110 -0.55 4.54 2.10
N VAL A 111 -1.66 4.31 1.41
CA VAL A 111 -2.78 5.24 1.30
C VAL A 111 -4.05 4.50 1.72
N VAL A 112 -4.80 5.06 2.66
CA VAL A 112 -6.06 4.48 3.16
C VAL A 112 -7.19 5.45 2.86
N LEU A 113 -8.17 4.99 2.09
CA LEU A 113 -9.42 5.72 1.87
C LEU A 113 -10.43 5.34 2.95
N ASP A 114 -10.76 6.30 3.82
CA ASP A 114 -11.69 6.11 4.92
C ASP A 114 -12.74 7.23 5.02
N PRO A 115 -13.69 7.31 4.06
CA PRO A 115 -14.66 8.41 4.01
C PRO A 115 -15.57 8.57 5.24
N ARG A 116 -15.59 7.57 6.14
CA ARG A 116 -16.44 7.54 7.34
C ARG A 116 -15.63 7.42 8.63
N GLY A 117 -14.31 7.59 8.58
CA GLY A 117 -13.44 7.54 9.74
C GLY A 117 -13.48 6.22 10.53
N ARG A 118 -13.76 5.08 9.88
CA ARG A 118 -13.95 3.77 10.52
C ARG A 118 -12.66 3.11 11.00
N TRP A 119 -11.50 3.50 10.47
CA TRP A 119 -10.25 2.84 10.80
C TRP A 119 -9.65 3.41 12.09
N GLU A 120 -9.86 2.68 13.20
CA GLU A 120 -9.27 2.94 14.51
C GLU A 120 -7.78 2.57 14.53
N VAL A 121 -6.98 3.37 13.83
CA VAL A 121 -5.53 3.22 13.79
C VAL A 121 -4.91 3.50 15.15
N THR A 122 -4.05 2.59 15.60
CA THR A 122 -3.36 2.68 16.89
C THR A 122 -1.86 2.44 16.71
N GLU A 123 -1.11 2.64 17.79
CA GLU A 123 0.34 2.40 17.81
C GLU A 123 0.75 0.96 17.50
N GLN A 124 -0.18 0.02 17.69
CA GLN A 124 0.00 -1.41 17.44
C GLN A 124 -0.44 -1.82 16.02
N SER A 125 -1.05 -0.92 15.24
CA SER A 125 -1.41 -1.21 13.85
C SER A 125 -0.14 -1.56 13.05
N LYS A 126 -0.16 -2.64 12.28
CA LYS A 126 1.06 -3.19 11.65
C LYS A 126 1.79 -2.18 10.77
N VAL A 127 1.04 -1.34 10.05
CA VAL A 127 1.61 -0.27 9.22
C VAL A 127 2.37 0.77 10.04
N ILE A 128 1.87 1.12 11.24
CA ILE A 128 2.52 2.08 12.16
C ILE A 128 3.77 1.45 12.79
N GLU A 129 3.69 0.20 13.26
CA GLU A 129 4.85 -0.52 13.79
C GLU A 129 5.99 -0.62 12.76
N LEU A 130 5.65 -0.93 11.51
CA LEU A 130 6.63 -1.05 10.43
C LEU A 130 7.26 0.30 10.10
N ALA A 131 6.47 1.38 10.06
CA ALA A 131 6.97 2.72 9.83
C ALA A 131 7.98 3.14 10.91
N ARG A 132 7.65 2.92 12.18
CA ARG A 132 8.55 3.23 13.32
C ARG A 132 9.83 2.42 13.34
N ARG A 133 9.78 1.18 12.85
CA ARG A 133 10.95 0.31 12.72
C ARG A 133 11.79 0.63 11.48
N GLY A 134 11.43 1.65 10.69
CA GLY A 134 12.12 1.99 9.44
C GLY A 134 11.95 0.93 8.35
N ARG A 135 10.89 0.10 8.43
CA ARG A 135 10.62 -1.02 7.51
C ARG A 135 9.42 -0.78 6.58
N GLY A 136 8.95 0.46 6.55
CA GLY A 136 7.80 0.93 5.78
C GLY A 136 7.63 2.42 5.98
N LEU A 137 6.67 3.02 5.27
CA LEU A 137 6.33 4.43 5.41
C LEU A 137 5.02 4.58 6.20
N GLY A 138 4.86 5.70 6.91
CA GLY A 138 3.60 6.05 7.56
C GLY A 138 2.47 6.25 6.57
N PRO A 139 1.22 5.91 6.92
CA PRO A 139 0.10 5.97 5.99
C PRO A 139 -0.40 7.39 5.74
N TYR A 140 -0.91 7.58 4.54
CA TYR A 140 -1.71 8.73 4.13
C TYR A 140 -3.18 8.35 4.24
N VAL A 141 -3.92 8.98 5.15
CA VAL A 141 -5.32 8.65 5.43
C VAL A 141 -6.21 9.76 4.91
N LEU A 142 -7.05 9.42 3.92
CA LEU A 142 -8.00 10.34 3.30
C LEU A 142 -9.38 10.05 3.88
N VAL A 143 -9.89 11.02 4.64
CA VAL A 143 -11.18 10.98 5.33
C VAL A 143 -12.15 11.90 4.59
N GLY A 144 -13.44 11.59 4.67
CA GLY A 144 -14.48 12.38 4.01
C GLY A 144 -14.67 13.71 4.72
N GLU A 145 -14.87 14.77 3.92
CA GLU A 145 -15.09 16.13 4.42
C GLU A 145 -16.17 16.17 5.51
N GLY A 146 -15.87 16.84 6.63
CA GLY A 146 -16.78 16.96 7.77
C GLY A 146 -16.86 15.73 8.67
N THR A 147 -16.07 14.70 8.42
CA THR A 147 -15.93 13.55 9.34
C THR A 147 -14.99 13.94 10.47
N GLU A 148 -15.47 13.88 11.71
CA GLU A 148 -14.62 14.10 12.87
C GLU A 148 -13.61 12.97 13.02
N VAL A 149 -12.34 13.32 13.18
CA VAL A 149 -11.28 12.38 13.53
C VAL A 149 -10.60 12.83 14.81
N GLY A 150 -10.53 11.92 15.78
CA GLY A 150 -9.91 12.19 17.08
C GLY A 150 -8.43 12.54 16.96
N GLU A 151 -7.99 13.51 17.78
CA GLU A 151 -6.60 13.98 17.85
C GLU A 151 -5.59 12.85 18.09
N GLU A 152 -5.97 11.84 18.87
CA GLU A 152 -5.11 10.68 19.13
C GLU A 152 -4.79 9.92 17.83
N ARG A 153 -5.79 9.65 16.99
CA ARG A 153 -5.61 8.94 15.72
C ARG A 153 -4.72 9.72 14.77
N ARG A 154 -4.92 11.04 14.69
CA ARG A 154 -4.05 11.93 13.91
C ARG A 154 -2.60 11.88 14.41
N ARG A 155 -2.41 11.98 15.72
CA ARG A 155 -1.09 11.91 16.37
C ARG A 155 -0.38 10.57 16.10
N VAL A 156 -1.09 9.45 16.14
CA VAL A 156 -0.53 8.12 15.82
C VAL A 156 -0.01 8.09 14.38
N VAL A 157 -0.83 8.54 13.42
CA VAL A 157 -0.47 8.54 12.00
C VAL A 157 0.71 9.47 11.71
N GLU A 158 0.67 10.69 12.22
CA GLU A 158 1.75 11.68 12.05
C GLU A 158 3.03 11.26 12.76
N GLY A 159 2.92 10.66 13.96
CA GLY A 159 4.05 10.09 14.69
C GLY A 159 4.72 8.90 13.99
N GLY A 160 4.04 8.28 13.02
CA GLY A 160 4.60 7.28 12.10
C GLY A 160 5.16 7.86 10.80
N GLY A 161 5.22 9.19 10.64
CA GLY A 161 5.63 9.84 9.39
C GLY A 161 4.56 9.78 8.29
N GLY A 162 3.30 9.57 8.68
CA GLY A 162 2.11 9.64 7.83
C GLY A 162 1.44 11.00 7.90
N SER A 163 0.25 11.10 7.31
CA SER A 163 -0.59 12.30 7.37
C SER A 163 -2.05 11.90 7.24
N MET A 164 -2.94 12.69 7.82
CA MET A 164 -4.38 12.48 7.78
C MET A 164 -5.08 13.75 7.33
N TRP A 165 -5.91 13.64 6.29
CA TRP A 165 -6.72 14.74 5.76
C TRP A 165 -8.18 14.39 5.98
N ALA A 166 -8.91 15.31 6.59
CA ALA A 166 -10.34 15.22 6.90
C ALA A 166 -11.02 16.54 6.56
#